data_AF-A0A0F9TBI1-F1
#
_entry.id   AF-A0A0F9TBI1-F1
#
_cell.length_a   1.000
_cell.length_b   1.000
_cell.length_c   1.000
_cell.angle_alpha   90.00
_cell.angle_beta   90.00
_cell.angle_gamma   90.00
#
_symmetry.space_group_name_H-M   'P 1'
#
loop_
_entity.id
_entity.type
_entity.pdbx_description
1 polymer ?
#
loop_
_entity_poly.entity_id
_entity_poly.type
_entity_poly.pdbx_seq_one_letter_code
_entity_poly.pdbx_strand_id
1 'polypeptide(L)'
;MSGNCKLTALMIKKISGYLREGLYINTACDLVGVSRRSYSYWMEKGETAFDALEDGEEISVHRQLYVDAFNGFRKARAEFERDLFVGIGKKSGNNFQADAWRLERTRPEKYSRRDRFSLDANLSLTGPLMELVVSEHNKGKSTPLIKNRKRLSATKEPKDPKTLEKMAEVESLPEGNTE
;
A
#
# COMPACT_ATOMS: atom_id res chain seq x y z
N MET A 1 -30.13 -0.09 18.55
CA MET A 1 -31.04 -0.64 17.52
C MET A 1 -30.21 -1.39 16.50
N SER A 2 -29.96 -2.68 16.72
CA SER A 2 -29.25 -3.53 15.74
C SER A 2 -30.30 -4.26 14.91
N GLY A 3 -30.94 -3.52 14.01
CA GLY A 3 -31.81 -4.11 13.00
C GLY A 3 -30.93 -4.78 11.95
N ASN A 4 -31.15 -6.06 11.68
CA ASN A 4 -30.61 -6.74 10.51
C ASN A 4 -31.11 -6.01 9.25
N CYS A 5 -30.40 -4.99 8.79
CA CYS A 5 -30.69 -4.32 7.52
C CYS A 5 -30.43 -5.33 6.40
N LYS A 6 -31.49 -5.98 5.93
CA LYS A 6 -31.45 -6.86 4.77
C LYS A 6 -31.08 -6.02 3.53
N LEU A 7 -30.10 -6.49 2.76
CA LEU A 7 -29.70 -5.84 1.52
C LEU A 7 -30.87 -5.83 0.53
N THR A 8 -31.12 -4.69 -0.10
CA THR A 8 -32.15 -4.53 -1.14
C THR A 8 -31.58 -3.82 -2.36
N ALA A 9 -32.17 -4.04 -3.54
CA ALA A 9 -31.75 -3.37 -4.77
C ALA A 9 -31.81 -1.83 -4.69
N LEU A 10 -32.79 -1.29 -3.95
CA LEU A 10 -32.92 0.16 -3.74
C LEU A 10 -31.75 0.71 -2.92
N MET A 11 -31.28 -0.02 -1.90
CA MET A 11 -30.07 0.37 -1.15
C MET A 11 -28.84 0.34 -2.03
N ILE A 12 -28.67 -0.71 -2.86
CA ILE A 12 -27.55 -0.81 -3.81
C ILE A 12 -27.52 0.42 -4.73
N LYS A 13 -28.68 0.77 -5.32
CA LYS A 13 -28.81 1.93 -6.19
C LYS A 13 -28.44 3.24 -5.49
N LYS A 14 -28.94 3.47 -4.27
CA LYS A 14 -28.67 4.69 -3.49
C LYS A 14 -27.20 4.80 -3.10
N ILE A 15 -26.63 3.75 -2.50
CA ILE A 15 -25.23 3.75 -2.07
C ILE A 15 -24.31 3.92 -3.29
N SER A 16 -24.58 3.22 -4.39
CA SER A 16 -23.81 3.39 -5.64
C SER A 16 -23.88 4.83 -6.18
N GLY A 17 -25.05 5.49 -6.09
CA GLY A 17 -25.20 6.90 -6.45
C GLY A 17 -24.28 7.81 -5.62
N TYR A 18 -24.35 7.70 -4.30
CA TYR A 18 -23.50 8.49 -3.41
C TYR A 18 -22.00 8.21 -3.59
N LEU A 19 -21.62 6.96 -3.82
CA LEU A 19 -20.22 6.60 -4.12
C LEU A 19 -19.74 7.20 -5.45
N ARG A 20 -20.61 7.25 -6.46
CA ARG A 20 -20.31 7.89 -7.76
C ARG A 20 -20.14 9.41 -7.64
N GLU A 21 -20.84 10.04 -6.70
CA GLU A 21 -20.67 11.46 -6.37
C GLU A 21 -19.39 11.75 -5.57
N GLY A 22 -18.69 10.69 -5.10
CA GLY A 22 -17.43 10.78 -4.38
C GLY A 22 -17.56 10.82 -2.87
N LEU A 23 -18.73 10.47 -2.31
CA LEU A 23 -18.90 10.40 -0.86
C LEU A 23 -18.09 9.24 -0.28
N TYR A 24 -17.59 9.43 0.95
CA TYR A 24 -17.00 8.34 1.71
C TYR A 24 -18.04 7.27 2.05
N ILE A 25 -17.58 6.03 2.19
CA ILE A 25 -18.43 4.85 2.47
C ILE A 25 -19.32 5.09 3.67
N ASN A 26 -18.75 5.56 4.78
CA ASN A 26 -19.50 5.78 6.02
C ASN A 26 -20.64 6.77 5.78
N THR A 27 -20.36 7.91 5.14
CA THR A 27 -21.37 8.90 4.81
C THR A 27 -22.45 8.34 3.88
N ALA A 28 -22.07 7.60 2.84
CA ALA A 28 -23.03 6.95 1.94
C ALA A 28 -23.91 5.92 2.67
N CYS A 29 -23.35 5.19 3.63
CA CYS A 29 -24.08 4.24 4.46
C CYS A 29 -25.02 4.95 5.45
N ASP A 30 -24.55 6.01 6.12
CA ASP A 30 -25.33 6.80 7.08
C ASP A 30 -26.55 7.45 6.40
N LEU A 31 -26.39 7.98 5.17
CA LEU A 31 -27.49 8.53 4.36
C LEU A 31 -28.59 7.51 4.02
N VAL A 32 -28.25 6.22 4.02
CA VAL A 32 -29.19 5.13 3.73
C VAL A 32 -29.65 4.44 5.03
N GLY A 33 -29.11 4.82 6.19
CA GLY A 33 -29.43 4.24 7.48
C GLY A 33 -28.82 2.85 7.70
N VAL A 34 -27.64 2.59 7.12
CA VAL A 34 -26.94 1.30 7.18
C VAL A 34 -25.60 1.47 7.89
N SER A 35 -25.17 0.48 8.66
CA SER A 35 -23.85 0.53 9.28
C SER A 35 -22.72 0.24 8.27
N ARG A 36 -21.55 0.84 8.47
CA ARG A 36 -20.32 0.47 7.72
C ARG A 36 -20.04 -1.03 7.78
N ARG A 37 -20.32 -1.68 8.93
CA ARG A 37 -20.12 -3.12 9.11
C ARG A 37 -20.98 -3.94 8.15
N SER A 38 -22.24 -3.55 7.95
CA SER A 38 -23.14 -4.19 6.98
C SER A 38 -22.62 -4.03 5.55
N TYR A 39 -22.14 -2.86 5.18
CA TYR A 39 -21.50 -2.62 3.89
C TYR A 39 -20.30 -3.56 3.68
N SER A 40 -19.38 -3.63 4.65
CA SER A 40 -18.21 -4.51 4.57
C SER A 40 -18.60 -5.98 4.44
N TYR A 41 -19.59 -6.43 5.21
CA TYR A 41 -20.13 -7.78 5.12
C TYR A 41 -20.69 -8.09 3.72
N TRP A 42 -21.43 -7.15 3.11
CA TRP A 42 -21.96 -7.34 1.75
C TRP A 42 -20.87 -7.38 0.70
N MET A 43 -19.80 -6.57 0.86
CA MET A 43 -18.65 -6.61 -0.04
C MET A 43 -17.95 -7.95 0.02
N GLU A 44 -17.68 -8.48 1.22
CA GLU A 44 -17.04 -9.78 1.41
C GLU A 44 -17.90 -10.92 0.81
N LYS A 45 -19.21 -10.93 1.10
CA LYS A 45 -20.11 -11.94 0.52
C LYS A 45 -20.27 -11.82 -0.99
N GLY A 46 -20.22 -10.60 -1.51
CA GLY A 46 -20.32 -10.36 -2.95
C GLY A 46 -19.06 -10.77 -3.70
N GLU A 47 -17.88 -10.57 -3.10
CA GLU A 47 -16.60 -11.04 -3.63
C GLU A 47 -16.57 -12.57 -3.72
N THR A 48 -16.84 -13.28 -2.62
CA THR A 48 -16.88 -14.75 -2.65
C THR A 48 -17.91 -15.31 -3.64
N ALA A 49 -19.08 -14.67 -3.76
CA ALA A 49 -20.10 -15.12 -4.70
C ALA A 49 -19.75 -14.77 -6.16
N PHE A 50 -18.97 -13.71 -6.39
CA PHE A 50 -18.46 -13.35 -7.70
C PHE A 50 -17.38 -14.33 -8.14
N ASP A 51 -16.43 -14.68 -7.27
CA ASP A 51 -15.38 -15.65 -7.55
C ASP A 51 -15.98 -17.01 -7.94
N ALA A 52 -16.95 -17.51 -7.17
CA ALA A 52 -17.66 -18.75 -7.48
C ALA A 52 -18.35 -18.71 -8.86
N LEU A 53 -18.90 -17.56 -9.26
CA LEU A 53 -19.52 -17.38 -10.58
C LEU A 53 -18.46 -17.41 -11.70
N GLU A 54 -17.27 -16.82 -11.47
CA GLU A 54 -16.15 -16.89 -12.42
C GLU A 54 -15.63 -18.32 -12.58
N ASP A 55 -15.66 -19.12 -11.52
CA ASP A 55 -15.32 -20.54 -11.52
C ASP A 55 -16.43 -21.43 -12.14
N GLY A 56 -17.56 -20.84 -12.55
CA GLY A 56 -18.67 -21.52 -13.22
C GLY A 56 -19.68 -22.18 -12.28
N GLU A 57 -19.66 -21.87 -10.99
CA GLU A 57 -20.65 -22.37 -10.03
C GLU A 57 -22.00 -21.65 -10.16
N GLU A 58 -23.09 -22.37 -9.93
CA GLU A 58 -24.42 -21.78 -9.82
C GLU A 58 -24.61 -21.12 -8.45
N ILE A 59 -24.98 -19.84 -8.45
CA ILE A 59 -25.27 -19.08 -7.24
C ILE A 59 -26.78 -18.84 -7.07
N SER A 60 -27.24 -18.83 -5.82
CA SER A 60 -28.65 -18.56 -5.53
C SER A 60 -29.02 -17.09 -5.78
N VAL A 61 -30.30 -16.82 -6.01
CA VAL A 61 -30.84 -15.46 -6.20
C VAL A 61 -30.46 -14.51 -5.05
N HIS A 62 -30.40 -15.03 -3.82
CA HIS A 62 -29.97 -14.23 -2.67
C HIS A 62 -28.48 -13.85 -2.72
N ARG A 63 -27.63 -14.73 -3.26
CA ARG A 63 -26.21 -14.43 -3.48
C ARG A 63 -26.01 -13.46 -4.63
N GLN A 64 -26.85 -13.51 -5.65
CA GLN A 64 -26.82 -12.55 -6.77
C GLN A 64 -26.92 -11.09 -6.30
N LEU A 65 -27.75 -10.79 -5.30
CA LEU A 65 -27.84 -9.44 -4.72
C LEU A 65 -26.52 -8.95 -4.11
N TYR A 66 -25.72 -9.83 -3.54
CA TYR A 66 -24.39 -9.47 -3.03
C TYR A 66 -23.41 -9.20 -4.17
N VAL A 67 -23.47 -10.00 -5.24
CA VAL A 67 -22.69 -9.76 -6.46
C VAL A 67 -23.05 -8.42 -7.09
N ASP A 68 -24.34 -8.11 -7.20
CA ASP A 68 -24.83 -6.84 -7.73
C ASP A 68 -24.34 -5.65 -6.88
N ALA A 69 -24.33 -5.80 -5.56
CA ALA A 69 -23.80 -4.79 -4.64
C ALA A 69 -22.29 -4.61 -4.82
N PHE A 70 -21.53 -5.71 -4.83
CA PHE A 70 -20.08 -5.71 -5.00
C PHE A 70 -19.67 -5.01 -6.31
N ASN A 71 -20.24 -5.45 -7.42
CA ASN A 71 -19.98 -4.88 -8.73
C ASN A 71 -20.48 -3.42 -8.83
N GLY A 72 -21.68 -3.14 -8.32
CA GLY A 72 -22.26 -1.80 -8.32
C GLY A 72 -21.40 -0.78 -7.57
N PHE A 73 -20.95 -1.12 -6.36
CA PHE A 73 -20.13 -0.23 -5.53
C PHE A 73 -18.73 -0.02 -6.12
N ARG A 74 -18.08 -1.08 -6.64
CA ARG A 74 -16.79 -0.97 -7.31
C ARG A 74 -16.89 -0.10 -8.57
N LYS A 75 -17.89 -0.37 -9.40
CA LYS A 75 -18.16 0.39 -10.63
C LYS A 75 -18.42 1.87 -10.33
N ALA A 76 -19.26 2.18 -9.34
CA ALA A 76 -19.55 3.56 -8.96
C ALA A 76 -18.29 4.35 -8.58
N ARG A 77 -17.38 3.73 -7.81
CA ARG A 77 -16.11 4.37 -7.45
C ARG A 77 -15.19 4.55 -8.66
N ALA A 78 -15.12 3.55 -9.54
CA ALA A 78 -14.34 3.66 -10.77
C ALA A 78 -14.87 4.78 -11.68
N GLU A 79 -16.19 4.92 -11.77
CA GLU A 79 -16.85 5.99 -12.52
C GLU A 79 -16.53 7.38 -11.94
N PHE A 80 -16.59 7.54 -10.61
CA PHE A 80 -16.16 8.78 -9.95
C PHE A 80 -14.72 9.17 -10.31
N GLU A 81 -13.80 8.19 -10.27
CA GLU A 81 -12.39 8.41 -10.60
C GLU A 81 -12.20 8.79 -12.07
N ARG A 82 -12.88 8.07 -12.98
CA ARG A 82 -12.90 8.38 -14.41
C ARG A 82 -13.40 9.81 -14.64
N ASP A 83 -14.49 10.20 -13.99
CA ASP A 83 -15.13 11.51 -14.22
C ASP A 83 -14.23 12.66 -13.79
N LEU A 84 -13.53 12.52 -12.67
CA LEU A 84 -12.50 13.47 -12.25
C LEU A 84 -11.34 13.52 -13.24
N PHE A 85 -10.84 12.36 -13.68
CA PHE A 85 -9.71 12.30 -14.62
C PHE A 85 -10.04 12.92 -15.98
N VAL A 86 -11.22 12.62 -16.52
CA VAL A 86 -11.73 13.24 -17.75
C VAL A 86 -11.94 14.74 -17.56
N GLY A 87 -12.43 15.16 -16.38
CA GLY A 87 -12.57 16.57 -16.01
C GLY A 87 -11.25 17.33 -16.07
N ILE A 88 -10.17 16.74 -15.54
CA ILE A 88 -8.82 17.30 -15.59
C ILE A 88 -8.37 17.48 -17.04
N GLY A 89 -8.53 16.47 -17.90
CA GLY A 89 -8.11 16.54 -19.30
C GLY A 89 -8.90 17.56 -20.14
N LYS A 90 -10.18 17.78 -19.84
CA LYS A 90 -11.03 18.74 -20.54
C LYS A 90 -10.82 20.20 -20.09
N LYS A 91 -10.45 20.42 -18.84
CA LYS A 91 -10.25 21.76 -18.27
C LYS A 91 -8.84 22.27 -18.59
N SER A 92 -8.69 22.97 -19.72
CA SER A 92 -7.45 23.69 -20.05
C SER A 92 -7.18 24.82 -19.03
N GLY A 93 -5.90 25.05 -18.67
CA GLY A 93 -5.49 26.11 -17.72
C GLY A 93 -5.63 25.74 -16.25
N ASN A 94 -5.94 26.69 -15.35
CA ASN A 94 -5.92 26.48 -13.88
C ASN A 94 -7.15 25.75 -13.29
N ASN A 95 -8.15 25.38 -14.08
CA ASN A 95 -9.43 24.88 -13.55
C ASN A 95 -9.44 23.38 -13.18
N PHE A 96 -8.40 22.61 -13.53
CA PHE A 96 -8.32 21.18 -13.19
C PHE A 96 -7.98 20.92 -11.72
N GLN A 97 -7.49 21.93 -10.99
CA GLN A 97 -6.96 21.79 -9.63
C GLN A 97 -7.99 21.19 -8.66
N ALA A 98 -9.26 21.57 -8.77
CA ALA A 98 -10.32 21.07 -7.90
C ALA A 98 -10.55 19.55 -8.07
N ASP A 99 -10.50 19.05 -9.30
CA ASP A 99 -10.69 17.63 -9.58
C ASP A 99 -9.46 16.82 -9.15
N ALA A 100 -8.26 17.38 -9.38
CA ALA A 100 -6.99 16.80 -8.92
C ALA A 100 -6.95 16.70 -7.39
N TRP A 101 -7.34 17.75 -6.67
CA TRP A 101 -7.43 17.73 -5.21
C TRP A 101 -8.42 16.69 -4.68
N ARG A 102 -9.55 16.49 -5.36
CA ARG A 102 -10.50 15.43 -4.99
C ARG A 102 -9.87 14.04 -5.17
N LEU A 103 -9.11 13.79 -6.23
CA LEU A 103 -8.39 12.53 -6.43
C LEU A 103 -7.35 12.29 -5.33
N GLU A 104 -6.52 13.28 -5.04
CA GLU A 104 -5.47 13.20 -4.01
C GLU A 104 -6.05 12.87 -2.63
N ARG A 105 -7.16 13.51 -2.24
CA ARG A 105 -7.77 13.33 -0.91
C ARG A 105 -8.58 12.05 -0.77
N THR A 106 -9.18 11.57 -1.84
CA THR A 106 -10.02 10.35 -1.79
C THR A 106 -9.22 9.08 -2.01
N ARG A 107 -8.07 9.16 -2.69
CA ARG A 107 -7.20 8.03 -3.06
C ARG A 107 -5.71 8.42 -2.91
N PRO A 108 -5.25 8.76 -1.70
CA PRO A 108 -3.87 9.20 -1.47
C PRO A 108 -2.84 8.13 -1.87
N GLU A 109 -3.15 6.84 -1.72
CA GLU A 109 -2.25 5.74 -2.10
C GLU A 109 -1.84 5.77 -3.58
N LYS A 110 -2.77 6.20 -4.45
CA LYS A 110 -2.58 6.22 -5.89
C LYS A 110 -2.14 7.59 -6.41
N TYR A 111 -2.73 8.66 -5.86
CA TYR A 111 -2.58 10.02 -6.40
C TYR A 111 -1.83 10.99 -5.49
N SER A 112 -1.48 10.61 -4.26
CA SER A 112 -0.64 11.47 -3.42
C SER A 112 0.69 11.73 -4.12
N ARG A 113 1.19 12.96 -3.96
CA ARG A 113 2.53 13.32 -4.38
C ARG A 113 3.55 12.37 -3.75
N ARG A 114 4.39 11.77 -4.58
CA ARG A 114 5.52 10.92 -4.16
C ARG A 114 6.79 11.72 -4.36
N ASP A 115 7.41 12.16 -3.28
CA ASP A 115 8.73 12.78 -3.35
C ASP A 115 9.78 11.66 -3.47
N ARG A 116 10.59 11.72 -4.52
CA ARG A 116 11.75 10.84 -4.70
C ARG A 116 12.99 11.54 -4.18
N PHE A 117 13.60 10.98 -3.15
CA PHE A 117 14.88 11.43 -2.62
C PHE A 117 16.00 10.55 -3.19
N SER A 118 17.00 11.17 -3.80
CA SER A 118 18.27 10.52 -4.13
C SER A 118 19.21 10.76 -2.97
N LEU A 119 19.68 9.68 -2.35
CA LEU A 119 20.67 9.72 -1.29
C LEU A 119 22.02 9.32 -1.88
N ASP A 120 22.95 10.26 -1.91
CA ASP A 120 24.33 9.96 -2.25
C ASP A 120 25.08 9.69 -0.94
N ALA A 121 25.43 8.43 -0.73
CA ALA A 121 26.28 8.01 0.39
C ALA A 121 27.73 7.97 -0.09
N ASN A 122 28.55 8.92 0.39
CA ASN A 122 29.99 8.88 0.18
C ASN A 122 30.63 8.21 1.40
N LEU A 123 31.28 7.06 1.18
CA LEU A 123 32.05 6.35 2.19
C LEU A 123 33.53 6.72 2.01
N SER A 124 34.04 7.61 2.85
CA SER A 124 35.47 7.93 2.87
C SER A 124 36.15 7.16 3.99
N LEU A 125 37.14 6.34 3.64
CA LEU A 125 38.02 5.67 4.60
C LEU A 125 39.19 6.61 4.93
N THR A 126 39.26 7.09 6.17
CA THR A 126 40.42 7.82 6.69
C THR A 126 41.00 7.05 7.89
N GLY A 127 42.03 6.24 7.63
CA GLY A 127 42.73 5.45 8.67
C GLY A 127 41.89 4.28 9.22
N PRO A 128 42.05 3.87 10.50
CA PRO A 128 41.31 2.74 11.08
C PRO A 128 39.83 3.06 11.40
N LEU A 129 39.32 4.22 10.98
CA LEU A 129 37.95 4.67 11.21
C LEU A 129 37.23 4.83 9.86
N MET A 130 36.03 4.26 9.79
CA MET A 130 35.13 4.37 8.66
C MET A 130 34.14 5.52 8.94
N GLU A 131 34.16 6.59 8.14
CA GLU A 131 33.21 7.70 8.26
C GLU A 131 32.16 7.59 7.15
N LEU A 132 30.91 7.31 7.54
CA LEU A 132 29.77 7.34 6.64
C LEU A 132 29.20 8.77 6.63
N VAL A 133 29.33 9.47 5.51
CA VAL A 133 28.68 10.77 5.31
C VAL A 133 27.51 10.58 4.36
N VAL A 134 26.29 10.74 4.88
CA VAL A 134 25.06 10.74 4.09
C VAL A 134 24.68 12.18 3.77
N SER A 135 24.65 12.52 2.49
CA SER A 135 24.23 13.83 1.99
C SER A 135 22.97 13.68 1.15
N GLU A 136 22.00 14.58 1.37
CA GLU A 136 20.87 14.73 0.45
C GLU A 136 21.30 15.49 -0.81
N HIS A 137 20.98 14.94 -1.97
CA HIS A 137 21.14 15.64 -3.24
C HIS A 137 19.77 16.13 -3.72
N ASN A 138 19.47 17.41 -3.50
CA ASN A 138 18.25 18.02 -4.02
C ASN A 138 18.60 19.27 -4.83
N LYS A 139 18.38 19.20 -6.15
CA LYS A 139 18.51 20.28 -7.15
C LYS A 139 19.49 21.42 -6.75
N GLY A 140 20.77 21.09 -6.59
CA GLY A 140 21.86 22.07 -6.50
C GLY A 140 22.22 22.60 -5.10
N LYS A 141 21.70 22.05 -4.00
CA LYS A 141 22.18 22.37 -2.65
C LYS A 141 22.36 21.09 -1.82
N SER A 142 23.59 20.76 -1.47
CA SER A 142 23.90 19.65 -0.55
C SER A 142 23.86 20.16 0.89
N THR A 143 23.05 19.52 1.73
CA THR A 143 23.01 19.80 3.17
C THR A 143 23.23 18.48 3.92
N PRO A 144 24.24 18.37 4.80
CA PRO A 144 24.50 17.12 5.50
C PRO A 144 23.45 16.89 6.59
N LEU A 145 22.80 15.72 6.58
CA LEU A 145 21.66 15.44 7.46
C LEU A 145 22.05 14.77 8.78
N ILE A 146 23.06 13.89 8.81
CA ILE A 146 23.41 13.12 10.01
C ILE A 146 24.92 12.88 10.05
N LYS A 147 25.58 13.26 11.16
CA LYS A 147 26.96 12.87 11.48
C LYS A 147 26.93 11.83 12.61
N ASN A 148 26.84 10.55 12.26
CA ASN A 148 26.95 9.47 13.25
C ASN A 148 28.32 8.80 13.16
N ARG A 149 29.19 9.05 14.16
CA ARG A 149 30.46 8.34 14.32
C ARG A 149 30.22 7.05 15.11
N LYS A 150 30.21 5.89 14.45
CA LYS A 150 30.29 4.60 15.15
C LYS A 150 31.74 4.13 15.20
N ARG A 151 32.24 3.89 16.42
CA ARG A 151 33.52 3.23 16.67
C ARG A 151 33.31 1.73 16.45
N LEU A 152 33.85 1.16 15.38
CA LEU A 152 34.05 -0.28 15.32
C LEU A 152 35.25 -0.57 16.23
N SER A 153 35.00 -1.03 17.46
CA SER A 153 36.07 -1.61 18.26
C SER A 153 36.47 -2.91 17.58
N ALA A 154 37.71 -2.98 17.10
CA ALA A 154 38.31 -4.23 16.67
C ALA A 154 38.08 -5.27 17.78
N THR A 155 37.35 -6.34 17.46
CA THR A 155 37.27 -7.53 18.29
C THR A 155 38.71 -7.93 18.57
N LYS A 156 39.13 -7.88 19.84
CA LYS A 156 40.51 -8.21 20.24
C LYS A 156 40.87 -9.56 19.63
N GLU A 157 41.90 -9.57 18.78
CA GLU A 157 42.55 -10.81 18.39
C GLU A 157 42.94 -11.58 19.67
N PRO A 158 42.62 -12.88 19.77
CA PRO A 158 43.04 -13.69 20.91
C PRO A 158 44.57 -13.72 20.95
N LYS A 159 45.14 -13.28 22.09
CA LYS A 159 46.58 -13.12 22.29
C LYS A 159 47.35 -14.42 22.56
N ASP A 160 46.67 -15.57 22.57
CA ASP A 160 47.28 -16.83 22.95
C ASP A 160 47.49 -17.74 21.73
N PRO A 161 48.74 -18.08 21.36
CA PRO A 161 49.02 -18.92 20.19
C PRO A 161 48.45 -20.34 20.30
N LYS A 162 48.06 -20.79 21.50
CA LYS A 162 47.41 -22.09 21.72
C LYS A 162 45.94 -22.15 21.29
N THR A 163 45.28 -21.02 21.06
CA THR A 163 43.89 -20.98 20.58
C THR A 163 43.82 -21.20 19.06
N LEU A 164 44.88 -20.84 18.32
CA LEU A 164 44.95 -20.98 16.86
C LEU A 164 45.06 -22.46 16.42
N GLU A 165 45.80 -23.30 17.15
CA GLU A 165 45.92 -24.73 16.83
C GLU A 165 44.60 -25.49 17.02
N LYS A 166 43.79 -25.13 18.04
CA LYS A 166 42.48 -25.76 18.26
C LYS A 166 41.43 -25.40 17.20
N MET A 167 41.63 -24.32 16.44
CA MET A 167 40.70 -23.92 15.37
C MET A 167 41.08 -24.56 14.04
N ALA A 168 42.37 -24.81 13.79
CA ALA A 168 42.85 -25.47 12.58
C ALA A 168 42.50 -26.98 12.53
N GLU A 169 42.32 -27.63 13.68
CA GLU A 169 42.00 -29.07 13.76
C GLU A 169 40.50 -29.38 13.56
N VAL A 170 39.63 -28.37 13.49
CA VAL A 170 38.18 -28.53 13.31
C VAL A 170 37.75 -28.41 11.83
N GLU A 171 38.66 -28.01 10.93
CA GLU A 171 38.34 -27.71 9.52
C GLU A 171 38.74 -28.82 8.53
N SER A 172 39.01 -30.05 9.00
CA SER A 172 39.15 -31.21 8.12
C SER A 172 37.95 -32.16 8.27
N LEU A 173 36.89 -31.92 7.49
CA LEU A 173 35.87 -32.92 7.19
C LEU A 173 36.10 -33.49 5.77
N PRO A 174 35.87 -34.80 5.57
CA PRO A 174 36.30 -35.52 4.37
C PRO A 174 35.50 -35.14 3.13
N GLU A 175 36.19 -35.05 1.99
CA GLU A 175 35.60 -34.94 0.66
C GLU A 175 34.68 -36.14 0.40
N GLY A 176 33.36 -35.87 0.42
CA GLY A 176 32.32 -36.83 0.09
C GLY A 176 32.15 -36.94 -1.42
N ASN A 177 32.41 -38.15 -1.92
CA ASN A 177 32.29 -38.60 -3.30
C ASN A 177 31.00 -38.15 -4.02
N THR A 178 31.17 -37.67 -5.25
CA THR A 178 30.16 -37.69 -6.30
C THR A 178 30.04 -39.10 -6.88
N GLU A 179 28.88 -39.72 -6.71
CA GLU A 179 28.29 -40.69 -7.64
C GLU A 179 26.90 -40.20 -8.06
#